data_AF-A0A3M1ZPE1-F1
#
_entry.id   AF-A0A3M1ZPE1-F1
#
_cell.length_a   1.000
_cell.length_b   1.000
_cell.length_c   1.000
_cell.angle_alpha   90.00
_cell.angle_beta   90.00
_cell.angle_gamma   90.00
#
_symmetry.space_group_name_H-M   'P 1'
#
loop_
_entity.id
_entity.type
_entity.pdbx_description
1 polymer ?
#
loop_
_entity_poly.entity_id
_entity_poly.type
_entity_poly.pdbx_seq_one_letter_code
_entity_poly.pdbx_strand_id
1 'polypeptide(L)'
;MDGTYTVPVAVTFYGEASGNAPPFSSSNRPDNRALTIASADWSVTDTWILGDIRNSPDLTTLIQEIVNRSDWNNGNALAIIMADAGSTANQHRRVIGYDRVDPTHGYNGIDHAARLVVTYIESSDPTPTPGATPTPLPTATNTPIPTPTPQQCNCVFNCDDTGNDTTNVPQRYGLGVLAALSQVTDLTEFAGLLYQLRDDVLSQTAEGQRYIDLYYEYSLEIATILLANPDLYDQGYATLQSFVPAIEAIIDDNGDSVTITSAQIDQAEAFLDALVAEAGRGSLRNTIIQERYRLPLEMLVGMTVDEAWDFIRGYKFVWRPPLDSSDPYEAHTGQTIPVKFRIEDPNGNLIQDNSVTVWIREVGTTGLNGLIGIVGVADNPNEGVKISNNQYHFNLHTGDLAPGTYYLVISANSLPAGIEAEKIIVLTD
;
A
#
# COMPACT_ATOMS: atom_id res chain seq x y z
N MET A 1 -3.90 9.88 31.10
CA MET A 1 -5.25 9.39 31.40
C MET A 1 -5.73 8.63 30.19
N ASP A 2 -5.44 7.34 30.17
CA ASP A 2 -5.97 6.37 29.21
C ASP A 2 -6.97 5.52 29.98
N GLY A 3 -8.21 5.53 29.55
CA GLY A 3 -9.31 4.89 30.23
C GLY A 3 -10.50 4.73 29.30
N THR A 4 -11.42 3.86 29.66
CA THR A 4 -12.63 3.55 28.91
C THR A 4 -13.48 4.80 28.68
N TYR A 5 -13.73 5.18 27.43
CA TYR A 5 -14.52 6.37 27.07
C TYR A 5 -15.99 6.00 26.93
N THR A 6 -16.80 6.34 27.93
CA THR A 6 -18.21 5.95 28.01
C THR A 6 -19.19 7.10 27.78
N VAL A 7 -18.73 8.36 27.83
CA VAL A 7 -19.61 9.53 27.73
C VAL A 7 -20.00 9.75 26.27
N PRO A 8 -21.29 9.83 25.90
CA PRO A 8 -21.67 10.00 24.50
C PRO A 8 -21.10 11.28 23.87
N VAL A 9 -20.70 11.20 22.59
CA VAL A 9 -20.35 12.35 21.76
C VAL A 9 -21.15 12.30 20.47
N ALA A 10 -21.52 13.47 19.96
CA ALA A 10 -22.17 13.62 18.67
C ALA A 10 -21.22 14.35 17.73
N VAL A 11 -21.01 13.79 16.54
CA VAL A 11 -20.20 14.42 15.49
C VAL A 11 -20.95 14.37 14.16
N THR A 12 -20.61 15.27 13.26
CA THR A 12 -21.05 15.23 11.87
C THR A 12 -19.84 15.13 10.95
N PHE A 13 -19.88 14.18 10.03
CA PHE A 13 -18.91 14.03 8.96
C PHE A 13 -19.28 14.89 7.76
N TYR A 14 -18.27 15.55 7.21
CA TYR A 14 -18.30 16.27 5.96
C TYR A 14 -17.12 15.84 5.10
N GLY A 15 -17.23 16.02 3.80
CA GLY A 15 -16.09 16.07 2.90
C GLY A 15 -15.58 17.50 2.74
N GLU A 16 -14.33 17.69 2.35
CA GLU A 16 -13.93 18.97 1.76
C GLU A 16 -14.48 19.09 0.34
N ALA A 17 -15.15 20.19 0.03
CA ALA A 17 -15.72 20.46 -1.29
C ALA A 17 -14.65 20.91 -2.32
N SER A 18 -13.66 20.04 -2.56
CA SER A 18 -12.59 20.19 -3.55
C SER A 18 -12.40 18.89 -4.34
N GLY A 19 -12.10 18.97 -5.63
CA GLY A 19 -11.73 17.82 -6.44
C GLY A 19 -10.32 17.28 -6.14
N ASN A 20 -9.47 18.04 -5.45
CA ASN A 20 -8.18 17.61 -4.93
C ASN A 20 -7.89 18.36 -3.62
N ALA A 21 -8.00 17.66 -2.49
CA ALA A 21 -7.87 18.28 -1.17
C ALA A 21 -6.41 18.71 -0.91
N PRO A 22 -6.15 20.00 -0.62
CA PRO A 22 -4.81 20.45 -0.23
C PRO A 22 -4.40 19.88 1.14
N PRO A 23 -3.08 19.78 1.41
CA PRO A 23 -2.58 19.37 2.72
C PRO A 23 -3.09 20.24 3.87
N PHE A 24 -3.30 19.63 5.03
CA PHE A 24 -3.62 20.36 6.26
C PHE A 24 -2.39 21.14 6.74
N SER A 25 -2.63 22.35 7.26
CA SER A 25 -1.58 23.18 7.84
C SER A 25 -2.14 24.07 8.94
N SER A 26 -1.28 24.84 9.59
CA SER A 26 -1.69 25.84 10.58
C SER A 26 -2.59 26.94 10.00
N SER A 27 -2.48 27.22 8.69
CA SER A 27 -3.31 28.19 7.96
C SER A 27 -4.47 27.56 7.18
N ASN A 28 -4.37 26.27 6.82
CA ASN A 28 -5.38 25.50 6.12
C ASN A 28 -5.94 24.40 7.02
N ARG A 29 -6.77 24.82 7.96
CA ARG A 29 -7.26 24.00 9.08
C ARG A 29 -8.58 23.32 8.72
N PRO A 30 -8.95 22.21 9.37
CA PRO A 30 -10.25 21.58 9.11
C PRO A 30 -11.45 22.52 9.27
N ASP A 31 -11.38 23.48 10.20
CA ASP A 31 -12.48 24.40 10.53
C ASP A 31 -12.64 25.58 9.56
N ASN A 32 -11.71 25.80 8.63
CA ASN A 32 -11.78 26.89 7.65
C ASN A 32 -11.88 26.42 6.19
N ARG A 33 -12.11 25.13 5.97
CA ARG A 33 -12.29 24.54 4.64
C ARG A 33 -13.75 24.61 4.19
N ALA A 34 -13.94 24.70 2.87
CA ALA A 34 -15.26 24.55 2.27
C ALA A 34 -15.71 23.10 2.41
N LEU A 35 -16.91 22.88 2.96
CA LEU A 35 -17.45 21.55 3.21
C LEU A 35 -18.44 21.15 2.13
N THR A 36 -18.62 19.85 1.94
CA THR A 36 -19.72 19.28 1.15
C THR A 36 -21.07 19.72 1.70
N ILE A 37 -22.08 19.78 0.84
CA ILE A 37 -23.48 19.99 1.23
C ILE A 37 -24.01 18.74 1.92
N ALA A 38 -23.68 17.56 1.38
CA ALA A 38 -23.95 16.27 2.01
C ALA A 38 -23.10 16.09 3.26
N SER A 39 -23.73 15.52 4.29
CA SER A 39 -23.09 15.20 5.57
C SER A 39 -23.64 13.90 6.13
N ALA A 40 -22.94 13.31 7.10
CA ALA A 40 -23.40 12.12 7.82
C ALA A 40 -23.24 12.32 9.33
N ASP A 41 -24.35 12.23 10.07
CA ASP A 41 -24.34 12.37 11.52
C ASP A 41 -23.96 11.06 12.21
N TRP A 42 -23.12 11.15 13.23
CA TRP A 42 -22.70 10.02 14.06
C TRP A 42 -22.89 10.33 15.54
N SER A 43 -23.84 9.63 16.15
CA SER A 43 -24.04 9.62 17.59
C SER A 43 -23.28 8.45 18.22
N VAL A 44 -22.12 8.72 18.79
CA VAL A 44 -21.26 7.74 19.45
C VAL A 44 -21.71 7.55 20.89
N THR A 45 -22.59 6.58 21.12
CA THR A 45 -23.11 6.25 22.46
C THR A 45 -22.43 5.03 23.08
N ASP A 46 -21.70 4.27 22.28
CA ASP A 46 -21.02 3.07 22.72
C ASP A 46 -19.70 3.39 23.43
N THR A 47 -19.27 2.41 24.21
CA THR A 47 -18.03 2.47 24.97
C THR A 47 -16.85 2.21 24.06
N TRP A 48 -15.86 3.10 24.03
CA TRP A 48 -14.61 2.89 23.29
C TRP A 48 -13.48 2.43 24.22
N ILE A 49 -12.85 1.32 23.86
CA ILE A 49 -11.61 0.83 24.46
C ILE A 49 -10.48 1.13 23.49
N LEU A 50 -9.31 1.52 24.01
CA LEU A 50 -8.14 1.80 23.17
C LEU A 50 -7.79 0.55 22.33
N GLY A 51 -7.54 0.76 21.03
CA GLY A 51 -7.22 -0.31 20.07
C GLY A 51 -8.44 -0.93 19.39
N ASP A 52 -9.67 -0.67 19.88
CA ASP A 52 -10.88 -1.12 19.21
C ASP A 52 -11.10 -0.36 17.89
N ILE A 53 -11.49 -1.12 16.86
CA ILE A 53 -11.95 -0.56 15.58
C ILE A 53 -13.44 -0.27 15.67
N ARG A 54 -13.85 0.92 15.19
CA ARG A 54 -15.24 1.38 15.16
C ARG A 54 -15.60 1.77 13.74
N ASN A 55 -16.80 1.38 13.31
CA ASN A 55 -17.31 1.74 11.99
C ASN A 55 -18.09 3.05 12.10
N SER A 56 -17.81 3.98 11.19
CA SER A 56 -18.64 5.15 10.98
C SER A 56 -20.01 4.75 10.39
N PRO A 57 -20.97 5.68 10.35
CA PRO A 57 -22.08 5.62 9.42
C PRO A 57 -21.59 5.58 7.96
N ASP A 58 -22.52 5.32 7.05
CA ASP A 58 -22.27 5.37 5.61
C ASP A 58 -21.93 6.80 5.17
N LEU A 59 -20.78 6.96 4.51
CA LEU A 59 -20.27 8.23 4.00
C LEU A 59 -20.48 8.37 2.47
N THR A 60 -21.20 7.44 1.84
CA THR A 60 -21.36 7.40 0.37
C THR A 60 -21.84 8.73 -0.21
N THR A 61 -22.80 9.40 0.43
CA THR A 61 -23.37 10.66 -0.11
C THR A 61 -22.36 11.80 -0.18
N LEU A 62 -21.52 11.97 0.84
CA LEU A 62 -20.50 13.03 0.85
C LEU A 62 -19.31 12.68 -0.05
N ILE A 63 -18.94 11.40 -0.13
CA ILE A 63 -17.88 10.95 -1.04
C ILE A 63 -18.33 11.09 -2.50
N GLN A 64 -19.56 10.69 -2.81
CA GLN A 64 -20.12 10.81 -4.15
C GLN A 64 -20.27 12.27 -4.58
N GLU A 65 -20.58 13.19 -3.65
CA GLU A 65 -20.58 14.62 -3.95
C GLU A 65 -19.21 15.10 -4.44
N ILE A 66 -18.12 14.66 -3.82
CA ILE A 66 -16.74 15.01 -4.20
C ILE A 66 -16.38 14.38 -5.56
N VAL A 67 -16.63 13.08 -5.73
CA VAL A 67 -16.28 12.34 -6.95
C VAL A 67 -17.07 12.84 -8.17
N ASN A 68 -18.30 13.35 -7.97
CA ASN A 68 -19.12 13.94 -9.03
C ASN A 68 -18.68 15.35 -9.45
N ARG A 69 -17.72 15.96 -8.75
CA ARG A 69 -17.27 17.30 -9.13
C ARG A 69 -16.49 17.25 -10.43
N SER A 70 -16.62 18.30 -11.23
CA SER A 70 -15.92 18.41 -12.51
C SER A 70 -14.39 18.54 -12.38
N ASP A 71 -13.89 18.91 -11.20
CA ASP A 71 -12.46 19.04 -10.89
C ASP A 71 -11.85 17.78 -10.23
N TRP A 72 -12.64 16.72 -10.03
CA TRP A 72 -12.16 15.43 -9.53
C TRP A 72 -11.43 14.62 -10.62
N ASN A 73 -10.31 13.99 -10.25
CA ASN A 73 -9.55 13.06 -11.11
C ASN A 73 -9.10 11.85 -10.27
N ASN A 74 -8.86 10.72 -10.93
CA ASN A 74 -8.29 9.55 -10.26
C ASN A 74 -6.91 9.88 -9.66
N GLY A 75 -6.63 9.38 -8.45
CA GLY A 75 -5.42 9.68 -7.69
C GLY A 75 -5.43 11.02 -6.93
N ASN A 76 -6.48 11.85 -7.06
CA ASN A 76 -6.60 13.07 -6.28
C ASN A 76 -6.84 12.78 -4.78
N ALA A 77 -6.33 13.66 -3.93
CA ALA A 77 -6.54 13.57 -2.49
C ALA A 77 -7.98 13.93 -2.12
N LEU A 78 -8.52 13.23 -1.12
CA LEU A 78 -9.82 13.51 -0.50
C LEU A 78 -9.61 13.82 0.98
N ALA A 79 -10.38 14.76 1.52
CA ALA A 79 -10.39 15.07 2.95
C ALA A 79 -11.78 14.84 3.55
N ILE A 80 -11.83 14.12 4.68
CA ILE A 80 -13.02 13.93 5.50
C ILE A 80 -12.81 14.73 6.80
N ILE A 81 -13.78 15.55 7.14
CA ILE A 81 -13.74 16.47 8.28
C ILE A 81 -14.84 16.07 9.26
N MET A 82 -14.46 15.81 10.52
CA MET A 82 -15.40 15.59 11.62
C MET A 82 -15.57 16.88 12.41
N ALA A 83 -16.81 17.33 12.55
CA ALA A 83 -17.18 18.46 13.39
C ALA A 83 -17.97 17.98 14.62
N ASP A 84 -17.79 18.63 15.76
CA ASP A 84 -18.66 18.40 16.91
C ASP A 84 -20.10 18.82 16.59
N ALA A 85 -21.06 17.98 16.96
CA ALA A 85 -22.49 18.16 16.71
C ALA A 85 -23.25 18.36 18.02
N GLY A 86 -22.70 19.20 18.92
CA GLY A 86 -23.36 19.57 20.17
C GLY A 86 -23.09 18.60 21.32
N SER A 87 -21.88 18.03 21.39
CA SER A 87 -21.47 17.22 22.54
C SER A 87 -21.42 18.06 23.80
N THR A 88 -21.61 17.42 24.96
CA THR A 88 -21.38 18.10 26.24
C THR A 88 -19.92 18.55 26.36
N ALA A 89 -19.69 19.71 27.00
CA ALA A 89 -18.36 20.30 27.08
C ALA A 89 -17.34 19.36 27.72
N ASN A 90 -16.09 19.42 27.21
CA ASN A 90 -14.95 18.60 27.64
C ASN A 90 -15.09 17.08 27.40
N GLN A 91 -16.05 16.65 26.59
CA GLN A 91 -16.14 15.26 26.14
C GLN A 91 -15.38 15.09 24.83
N HIS A 92 -14.68 13.96 24.71
CA HIS A 92 -13.97 13.61 23.49
C HIS A 92 -13.91 12.10 23.34
N ARG A 93 -13.70 11.66 22.10
CA ARG A 93 -13.17 10.33 21.78
C ARG A 93 -11.74 10.49 21.31
N ARG A 94 -10.88 9.56 21.70
CA ARG A 94 -9.53 9.48 21.15
C ARG A 94 -9.55 8.56 19.96
N VAL A 95 -9.04 9.07 18.84
CA VAL A 95 -8.69 8.30 17.66
C VAL A 95 -7.18 8.19 17.58
N ILE A 96 -6.69 7.15 16.93
CA ILE A 96 -5.27 6.98 16.67
C ILE A 96 -4.97 7.60 15.30
N GLY A 97 -4.08 8.58 15.27
CA GLY A 97 -3.57 9.15 14.02
C GLY A 97 -2.61 8.18 13.33
N TYR A 98 -2.59 8.19 12.00
CA TYR A 98 -1.71 7.32 11.20
C TYR A 98 -0.23 7.51 11.55
N ASP A 99 0.18 8.75 11.78
CA ASP A 99 1.52 9.18 12.14
C ASP A 99 1.88 8.94 13.62
N ARG A 100 0.94 8.43 14.44
CA ARG A 100 1.19 8.20 15.87
C ARG A 100 2.03 6.95 16.07
N VAL A 101 3.30 7.10 16.43
CA VAL A 101 4.13 5.99 16.90
C VAL A 101 4.16 6.00 18.43
N ASP A 102 3.53 5.01 19.08
CA ASP A 102 3.53 4.86 20.54
C ASP A 102 4.21 3.52 20.96
N PRO A 103 5.54 3.50 21.09
CA PRO A 103 6.28 2.31 21.48
C PRO A 103 6.03 1.92 22.95
N THR A 104 5.51 2.83 23.76
CA THR A 104 5.24 2.60 25.19
C THR A 104 3.95 1.83 25.45
N HIS A 105 2.95 1.97 24.59
CA HIS A 105 1.64 1.31 24.73
C HIS A 105 1.41 0.19 23.71
N GLY A 106 2.34 -0.04 22.79
CA GLY A 106 2.32 -1.18 21.86
C GLY A 106 1.35 -1.03 20.69
N TYR A 107 0.97 0.21 20.33
CA TYR A 107 0.09 0.49 19.20
C TYR A 107 0.77 1.46 18.24
N ASN A 108 0.97 1.02 16.99
CA ASN A 108 1.49 1.86 15.91
C ASN A 108 0.31 2.47 15.14
N GLY A 109 0.41 3.75 14.81
CA GLY A 109 -0.62 4.52 14.13
C GLY A 109 -0.99 3.90 12.80
N ILE A 110 -0.02 3.32 12.10
CA ILE A 110 -0.23 2.59 10.85
C ILE A 110 -1.20 1.39 11.00
N ASP A 111 -1.23 0.75 12.16
CA ASP A 111 -2.06 -0.44 12.43
C ASP A 111 -3.48 -0.08 12.90
N HIS A 112 -3.69 1.16 13.35
CA HIS A 112 -4.92 1.60 14.02
C HIS A 112 -5.53 2.89 13.43
N ALA A 113 -4.96 3.41 12.35
CA ALA A 113 -5.47 4.59 11.65
C ALA A 113 -6.90 4.36 11.13
N ALA A 114 -7.63 5.45 10.93
CA ALA A 114 -8.89 5.42 10.21
C ALA A 114 -8.68 4.91 8.77
N ARG A 115 -9.51 3.94 8.35
CA ARG A 115 -9.49 3.37 7.00
C ARG A 115 -10.79 3.71 6.29
N LEU A 116 -10.71 4.31 5.11
CA LEU A 116 -11.85 4.45 4.20
C LEU A 116 -12.01 3.14 3.42
N VAL A 117 -13.20 2.55 3.45
CA VAL A 117 -13.55 1.37 2.66
C VAL A 117 -14.56 1.82 1.62
N VAL A 118 -14.19 1.69 0.33
CA VAL A 118 -15.05 2.07 -0.79
C VAL A 118 -15.44 0.83 -1.56
N THR A 119 -16.74 0.61 -1.72
CA THR A 119 -17.30 -0.34 -2.67
C THR A 119 -18.02 0.47 -3.73
N TYR A 120 -17.47 0.52 -4.94
CA TYR A 120 -18.13 1.19 -6.06
C TYR A 120 -18.88 0.17 -6.92
N ILE A 121 -19.98 0.62 -7.51
CA ILE A 121 -20.71 -0.11 -8.54
C ILE A 121 -20.53 0.72 -9.79
N GLU A 122 -19.92 0.16 -10.83
CA GLU A 122 -19.88 0.84 -12.11
C GLU A 122 -21.32 1.01 -12.62
N SER A 123 -21.77 2.26 -12.74
CA SER A 123 -23.00 2.52 -13.46
C SER A 123 -22.74 2.22 -14.93
N SER A 124 -23.31 1.12 -15.44
CA SER A 124 -23.37 0.87 -16.88
C SER A 124 -23.94 2.11 -17.56
N ASP A 125 -23.13 2.77 -18.37
CA ASP A 125 -23.56 3.86 -19.25
C ASP A 125 -24.88 3.46 -19.95
N PRO A 126 -25.94 4.29 -19.95
CA PRO A 126 -27.12 3.97 -20.74
C PRO A 126 -26.70 3.78 -22.19
N THR A 127 -26.80 2.53 -22.65
CA THR A 127 -26.48 2.12 -24.02
C THR A 127 -27.05 3.14 -25.01
N PRO A 128 -26.25 3.68 -25.95
CA PRO A 128 -26.78 4.58 -26.97
C PRO A 128 -27.90 3.86 -27.72
N THR A 129 -29.06 4.50 -27.79
CA THR A 129 -30.25 3.97 -28.46
C THR A 129 -29.89 3.54 -29.90
N PRO A 130 -30.10 2.27 -30.31
CA PRO A 130 -29.76 1.83 -31.65
C PRO A 130 -30.55 2.61 -32.71
N GLY A 131 -29.84 3.41 -33.50
CA GLY A 131 -30.35 4.01 -34.73
C GLY A 131 -30.67 2.94 -35.78
N ALA A 132 -31.68 3.22 -36.61
CA ALA A 132 -32.36 2.31 -37.52
C ALA A 132 -31.48 1.31 -38.30
N THR A 133 -31.92 0.05 -38.25
CA THR A 133 -31.46 -1.13 -38.99
C THR A 133 -31.44 -0.95 -40.52
N PRO A 134 -30.34 -1.29 -41.22
CA PRO A 134 -30.40 -1.77 -42.59
C PRO A 134 -30.42 -3.31 -42.65
N THR A 135 -31.17 -3.78 -43.64
CA THR A 135 -31.64 -5.13 -44.01
C THR A 135 -30.58 -6.26 -44.02
N PRO A 136 -30.95 -7.51 -43.66
CA PRO A 136 -30.00 -8.63 -43.55
C PRO A 136 -29.57 -9.22 -44.91
N LEU A 137 -28.29 -9.61 -45.00
CA LEU A 137 -27.68 -10.44 -46.05
C LEU A 137 -27.44 -11.86 -45.47
N PRO A 138 -27.56 -12.97 -46.23
CA PRO A 138 -27.89 -14.27 -45.67
C PRO A 138 -26.77 -14.92 -44.83
N THR A 139 -27.26 -15.61 -43.81
CA THR A 139 -26.60 -16.42 -42.78
C THR A 139 -25.67 -17.50 -43.34
N ALA A 140 -24.43 -17.53 -42.86
CA ALA A 140 -23.62 -18.74 -42.85
C ALA A 140 -24.02 -19.62 -41.65
N THR A 141 -24.38 -20.86 -41.94
CA THR A 141 -24.77 -21.89 -40.97
C THR A 141 -23.60 -22.24 -40.06
N ASN A 142 -23.68 -21.86 -38.78
CA ASN A 142 -22.81 -22.41 -37.74
C ASN A 142 -23.40 -23.71 -37.19
N THR A 143 -22.60 -24.76 -37.27
CA THR A 143 -22.75 -26.05 -36.59
C THR A 143 -22.84 -25.82 -35.06
N PRO A 144 -23.72 -26.51 -34.33
CA PRO A 144 -23.82 -26.33 -32.87
C PRO A 144 -22.54 -26.80 -32.18
N ILE A 145 -21.90 -25.90 -31.43
CA ILE A 145 -20.91 -26.23 -30.41
C ILE A 145 -21.66 -26.78 -29.20
N PRO A 146 -21.28 -27.95 -28.64
CA PRO A 146 -21.95 -28.51 -27.48
C PRO A 146 -21.72 -27.65 -26.23
N THR A 147 -22.81 -27.38 -25.52
CA THR A 147 -22.83 -26.83 -24.16
C THR A 147 -22.02 -27.72 -23.22
N PRO A 148 -21.03 -27.22 -22.46
CA PRO A 148 -20.40 -28.02 -21.43
C PRO A 148 -21.38 -28.25 -20.28
N THR A 149 -21.62 -29.52 -20.01
CA THR A 149 -22.34 -30.06 -18.84
C THR A 149 -21.57 -29.71 -17.56
N PRO A 150 -22.24 -29.35 -16.45
CA PRO A 150 -21.54 -29.04 -15.20
C PRO A 150 -20.82 -30.29 -14.68
N GLN A 151 -19.50 -30.21 -14.58
CA GLN A 151 -18.69 -31.28 -14.03
C GLN A 151 -18.76 -31.20 -12.50
N GLN A 152 -19.41 -32.18 -11.89
CA GLN A 152 -19.41 -32.34 -10.44
C GLN A 152 -17.98 -32.66 -9.97
N CYS A 153 -17.37 -31.75 -9.22
CA CYS A 153 -16.18 -32.03 -8.43
C CYS A 153 -16.58 -32.91 -7.24
N ASN A 154 -16.30 -34.21 -7.34
CA ASN A 154 -16.33 -35.12 -6.21
C ASN A 154 -15.04 -34.94 -5.41
N CYS A 155 -15.09 -34.16 -4.34
CA CYS A 155 -14.10 -34.22 -3.28
C CYS A 155 -14.48 -35.37 -2.32
N VAL A 156 -13.59 -36.37 -2.20
CA VAL A 156 -13.63 -37.35 -1.10
C VAL A 156 -12.29 -37.26 -0.39
N PHE A 157 -12.28 -36.58 0.77
CA PHE A 157 -11.16 -36.62 1.70
C PHE A 157 -11.26 -37.89 2.55
N ASN A 158 -10.18 -38.65 2.63
CA ASN A 158 -9.95 -39.54 3.76
C ASN A 158 -8.57 -39.20 4.35
N CYS A 159 -8.58 -38.63 5.54
CA CYS A 159 -7.39 -38.49 6.37
C CYS A 159 -7.15 -39.86 7.00
N ASP A 160 -6.00 -40.51 6.75
CA ASP A 160 -5.61 -41.67 7.55
C ASP A 160 -4.30 -41.37 8.28
N ASP A 161 -4.45 -41.16 9.58
CA ASP A 161 -3.43 -41.25 10.61
C ASP A 161 -3.11 -42.75 10.81
N THR A 162 -1.97 -43.26 10.36
CA THR A 162 -1.30 -44.40 11.04
C THR A 162 0.18 -44.57 10.66
N GLY A 163 1.07 -44.31 11.64
CA GLY A 163 2.11 -45.28 11.99
C GLY A 163 3.54 -45.16 11.43
N ASN A 164 4.42 -44.54 12.23
CA ASN A 164 5.71 -45.08 12.70
C ASN A 164 6.88 -45.35 11.70
N ASP A 165 7.82 -44.40 11.61
CA ASP A 165 9.26 -44.69 11.74
C ASP A 165 10.05 -43.42 12.13
N THR A 166 10.66 -43.44 13.31
CA THR A 166 11.52 -42.37 13.85
C THR A 166 12.99 -42.77 13.74
N THR A 167 13.64 -42.62 12.59
CA THR A 167 15.10 -42.43 12.55
C THR A 167 15.58 -41.70 11.28
N ASN A 168 16.09 -40.48 11.47
CA ASN A 168 16.97 -39.71 10.56
C ASN A 168 16.43 -39.27 9.18
N VAL A 169 15.69 -38.14 9.16
CA VAL A 169 15.68 -37.16 8.05
C VAL A 169 15.57 -35.75 8.67
N PRO A 170 16.38 -34.75 8.29
CA PRO A 170 16.19 -33.38 8.76
C PRO A 170 14.87 -32.86 8.19
N GLN A 171 13.98 -32.44 9.07
CA GLN A 171 12.59 -32.15 8.76
C GLN A 171 12.45 -30.92 7.84
N ARG A 172 12.38 -31.19 6.54
CA ARG A 172 11.80 -30.30 5.54
C ARG A 172 10.27 -30.43 5.63
N TYR A 173 9.65 -29.63 6.49
CA TYR A 173 8.19 -29.48 6.55
C TYR A 173 7.64 -28.64 5.38
N GLY A 174 8.03 -29.00 4.15
CA GLY A 174 7.55 -28.36 2.91
C GLY A 174 6.57 -29.21 2.10
N LEU A 175 6.06 -30.31 2.67
CA LEU A 175 5.38 -31.37 1.91
C LEU A 175 3.92 -31.64 2.30
N GLY A 176 3.38 -31.00 3.35
CA GLY A 176 1.98 -31.24 3.77
C GLY A 176 0.94 -30.49 2.93
N VAL A 177 1.28 -29.32 2.39
CA VAL A 177 0.34 -28.40 1.71
C VAL A 177 0.18 -28.73 0.22
N LEU A 178 1.24 -29.17 -0.46
CA LEU A 178 1.17 -29.57 -1.87
C LEU A 178 0.60 -30.99 -2.06
N ALA A 179 0.69 -31.87 -1.05
CA ALA A 179 0.19 -33.25 -1.16
C ALA A 179 -1.35 -33.33 -1.06
N ALA A 180 -2.01 -32.36 -0.43
CA ALA A 180 -3.47 -32.29 -0.34
C ALA A 180 -4.17 -31.95 -1.67
N LEU A 181 -3.41 -31.57 -2.71
CA LEU A 181 -3.92 -31.16 -4.02
C LEU A 181 -3.51 -32.11 -5.17
N SER A 182 -3.00 -33.30 -4.85
CA SER A 182 -2.31 -34.19 -5.81
C SER A 182 -3.23 -35.03 -6.72
N GLN A 183 -4.27 -34.45 -7.33
CA GLN A 183 -4.98 -35.08 -8.45
C GLN A 183 -5.14 -34.18 -9.70
N VAL A 184 -4.22 -33.24 -9.93
CA VAL A 184 -4.17 -32.49 -11.21
C VAL A 184 -2.76 -32.56 -11.78
N THR A 185 -2.61 -33.13 -12.98
CA THR A 185 -1.34 -33.16 -13.73
C THR A 185 -0.78 -31.77 -14.06
N ASP A 186 -1.61 -30.72 -14.04
CA ASP A 186 -1.20 -29.31 -14.22
C ASP A 186 -0.35 -28.75 -13.08
N LEU A 187 -0.49 -29.27 -11.85
CA LEU A 187 0.22 -28.71 -10.70
C LEU A 187 1.72 -29.06 -10.71
N THR A 188 2.14 -30.12 -11.40
CA THR A 188 3.56 -30.50 -11.47
C THR A 188 4.40 -29.60 -12.38
N GLU A 189 3.83 -29.11 -13.48
CA GLU A 189 4.53 -28.21 -14.41
C GLU A 189 4.53 -26.78 -13.86
N PHE A 190 3.38 -26.32 -13.35
CA PHE A 190 3.26 -25.00 -12.73
C PHE A 190 4.11 -24.86 -11.46
N ALA A 191 4.21 -25.92 -10.63
CA ALA A 191 5.12 -25.90 -9.48
C ALA A 191 6.58 -25.77 -9.90
N GLY A 192 6.99 -26.37 -11.04
CA GLY A 192 8.33 -26.22 -11.59
C GLY A 192 8.65 -24.76 -11.92
N LEU A 193 7.73 -24.08 -12.60
CA LEU A 193 7.85 -22.66 -12.94
C LEU A 193 7.97 -21.77 -11.70
N LEU A 194 7.16 -22.01 -10.66
CA LEU A 194 7.24 -21.26 -9.41
C LEU A 194 8.55 -21.51 -8.64
N TYR A 195 9.11 -22.72 -8.72
CA TYR A 195 10.42 -23.00 -8.13
C TYR A 195 11.54 -22.27 -8.86
N GLN A 196 11.50 -22.20 -10.19
CA GLN A 196 12.46 -21.41 -10.97
C GLN A 196 12.34 -19.93 -10.66
N LEU A 197 11.12 -19.37 -10.62
CA LEU A 197 10.90 -17.98 -10.20
C LEU A 197 11.53 -17.73 -8.81
N ARG A 198 11.30 -18.64 -7.86
CA ARG A 198 11.86 -18.53 -6.50
C ARG A 198 13.39 -18.57 -6.52
N ASP A 199 13.96 -19.59 -7.14
CA ASP A 199 15.37 -19.93 -7.01
C ASP A 199 16.25 -19.06 -7.93
N ASP A 200 15.81 -18.79 -9.15
CA ASP A 200 16.60 -18.12 -10.18
C ASP A 200 16.36 -16.61 -10.24
N VAL A 201 15.18 -16.12 -9.81
CA VAL A 201 14.82 -14.68 -9.86
C VAL A 201 14.72 -14.06 -8.47
N LEU A 202 13.82 -14.55 -7.61
CA LEU A 202 13.54 -13.92 -6.32
C LEU A 202 14.73 -14.01 -5.36
N SER A 203 15.36 -15.20 -5.24
CA SER A 203 16.47 -15.42 -4.30
C SER A 203 17.71 -14.57 -4.59
N GLN A 204 17.80 -13.99 -5.78
CA GLN A 204 18.92 -13.16 -6.21
C GLN A 204 18.92 -11.77 -5.56
N THR A 205 17.85 -11.38 -4.87
CA THR A 205 17.70 -10.06 -4.28
C THR A 205 17.19 -10.13 -2.85
N ALA A 206 17.52 -9.12 -2.03
CA ALA A 206 17.03 -9.05 -0.66
C ALA A 206 15.51 -8.92 -0.58
N GLU A 207 14.92 -8.15 -1.50
CA GLU A 207 13.47 -7.97 -1.57
C GLU A 207 12.75 -9.24 -2.03
N GLY A 208 13.28 -9.93 -3.05
CA GLY A 208 12.77 -11.23 -3.45
C GLY A 208 12.89 -12.27 -2.33
N GLN A 209 14.00 -12.29 -1.57
CA GLN A 209 14.15 -13.16 -0.40
C GLN A 209 13.10 -12.88 0.68
N ARG A 210 12.74 -11.61 0.91
CA ARG A 210 11.67 -11.23 1.84
C ARG A 210 10.32 -11.82 1.42
N TYR A 211 9.99 -11.77 0.13
CA TYR A 211 8.77 -12.41 -0.39
C TYR A 211 8.79 -13.94 -0.24
N ILE A 212 9.95 -14.58 -0.41
CA ILE A 212 10.12 -16.00 -0.14
C ILE A 212 9.82 -16.32 1.33
N ASP A 213 10.36 -15.52 2.26
CA ASP A 213 10.18 -15.73 3.69
C ASP A 213 8.69 -15.56 4.09
N LEU A 214 8.02 -14.54 3.58
CA LEU A 214 6.57 -14.33 3.78
C LEU A 214 5.74 -15.51 3.26
N TYR A 215 6.05 -16.02 2.07
CA TYR A 215 5.36 -17.19 1.53
C TYR A 215 5.47 -18.38 2.49
N TYR A 216 6.66 -18.69 3.00
CA TYR A 216 6.85 -19.81 3.91
C TYR A 216 6.20 -19.59 5.27
N GLU A 217 6.24 -18.37 5.80
CA GLU A 217 5.63 -18.00 7.08
C GLU A 217 4.11 -18.26 7.07
N TYR A 218 3.42 -17.90 5.99
CA TYR A 218 1.95 -17.93 5.94
C TYR A 218 1.37 -19.09 5.12
N SER A 219 2.19 -19.88 4.43
CA SER A 219 1.74 -20.96 3.53
C SER A 219 0.73 -21.92 4.16
N LEU A 220 0.90 -22.29 5.43
CA LEU A 220 0.00 -23.22 6.12
C LEU A 220 -1.37 -22.60 6.40
N GLU A 221 -1.41 -21.32 6.81
CA GLU A 221 -2.65 -20.59 7.08
C GLU A 221 -3.43 -20.37 5.77
N ILE A 222 -2.74 -19.91 4.72
CA ILE A 222 -3.32 -19.72 3.38
C ILE A 222 -3.89 -21.05 2.87
N ALA A 223 -3.13 -22.14 2.94
CA ALA A 223 -3.61 -23.45 2.50
C ALA A 223 -4.86 -23.91 3.25
N THR A 224 -4.92 -23.66 4.55
CA THR A 224 -6.09 -24.00 5.38
C THR A 224 -7.32 -23.22 4.93
N ILE A 225 -7.16 -21.92 4.65
CA ILE A 225 -8.23 -21.05 4.15
C ILE A 225 -8.72 -21.54 2.78
N LEU A 226 -7.81 -21.83 1.85
CA LEU A 226 -8.17 -22.25 0.49
C LEU A 226 -8.85 -23.63 0.47
N LEU A 227 -8.42 -24.57 1.31
CA LEU A 227 -9.06 -25.89 1.44
C LEU A 227 -10.47 -25.80 2.02
N ALA A 228 -10.74 -24.79 2.86
CA ALA A 228 -12.06 -24.53 3.40
C ALA A 228 -12.99 -23.77 2.42
N ASN A 229 -12.42 -23.10 1.42
CA ASN A 229 -13.12 -22.22 0.49
C ASN A 229 -12.79 -22.56 -0.98
N PRO A 230 -13.51 -23.52 -1.60
CA PRO A 230 -13.22 -23.97 -2.97
C PRO A 230 -13.28 -22.86 -4.03
N ASP A 231 -14.24 -21.94 -3.93
CA ASP A 231 -14.35 -20.81 -4.88
C ASP A 231 -13.12 -19.88 -4.78
N LEU A 232 -12.60 -19.68 -3.56
CA LEU A 232 -11.40 -18.88 -3.34
C LEU A 232 -10.14 -19.60 -3.84
N TYR A 233 -10.09 -20.93 -3.72
CA TYR A 233 -9.04 -21.73 -4.34
C TYR A 233 -9.03 -21.56 -5.87
N ASP A 234 -10.18 -21.67 -6.51
CA ASP A 234 -10.31 -21.50 -7.97
C ASP A 234 -9.94 -20.07 -8.40
N GLN A 235 -10.35 -19.06 -7.63
CA GLN A 235 -9.97 -17.67 -7.86
C GLN A 235 -8.45 -17.46 -7.76
N GLY A 236 -7.81 -18.02 -6.74
CA GLY A 236 -6.36 -17.94 -6.56
C GLY A 236 -5.61 -18.65 -7.69
N TYR A 237 -6.10 -19.81 -8.12
CA TYR A 237 -5.52 -20.55 -9.25
C TYR A 237 -5.65 -19.77 -10.57
N ALA A 238 -6.83 -19.23 -10.87
CA ALA A 238 -7.05 -18.42 -12.07
C ALA A 238 -6.18 -17.16 -12.08
N THR A 239 -6.04 -16.51 -10.92
CA THR A 239 -5.14 -15.36 -10.74
C THR A 239 -3.71 -15.76 -11.10
N LEU A 240 -3.18 -16.83 -10.48
CA LEU A 240 -1.83 -17.32 -10.75
C LEU A 240 -1.62 -17.71 -12.22
N GLN A 241 -2.59 -18.37 -12.84
CA GLN A 241 -2.54 -18.71 -14.27
C GLN A 241 -2.45 -17.46 -15.15
N SER A 242 -3.14 -16.37 -14.78
CA SER A 242 -3.09 -15.11 -15.54
C SER A 242 -1.68 -14.50 -15.57
N PHE A 243 -0.84 -14.77 -14.56
CA PHE A 243 0.54 -14.29 -14.48
C PHE A 243 1.57 -15.25 -15.08
N VAL A 244 1.20 -16.46 -15.53
CA VAL A 244 2.14 -17.43 -16.13
C VAL A 244 2.99 -16.80 -17.24
N PRO A 245 2.43 -16.07 -18.23
CA PRO A 245 3.26 -15.47 -19.28
C PRO A 245 4.28 -14.46 -18.75
N ALA A 246 3.95 -13.74 -17.67
CA ALA A 246 4.86 -12.81 -17.05
C ALA A 246 5.99 -13.53 -16.29
N ILE A 247 5.64 -14.63 -15.59
CA ILE A 247 6.60 -15.46 -14.88
C ILE A 247 7.57 -16.17 -15.84
N GLU A 248 7.09 -16.64 -16.98
CA GLU A 248 7.95 -17.19 -18.04
C GLU A 248 8.87 -16.10 -18.60
N ALA A 249 8.32 -14.93 -18.93
CA ALA A 249 9.08 -13.83 -19.50
C ALA A 249 10.24 -13.35 -18.61
N ILE A 250 10.03 -13.26 -17.29
CA ILE A 250 11.09 -12.86 -16.35
C ILE A 250 12.14 -13.94 -16.12
N ILE A 251 11.77 -15.23 -16.17
CA ILE A 251 12.72 -16.35 -16.06
C ILE A 251 13.60 -16.44 -17.32
N ASP A 252 13.01 -16.19 -18.49
CA ASP A 252 13.68 -16.26 -19.80
C ASP A 252 14.42 -14.96 -20.18
N ASP A 253 14.54 -13.98 -19.28
CA ASP A 253 15.19 -12.67 -19.50
C ASP A 253 14.59 -11.91 -20.70
N ASN A 254 13.26 -11.93 -20.81
CA ASN A 254 12.46 -11.35 -21.89
C ASN A 254 11.23 -10.59 -21.34
N GLY A 255 11.37 -9.98 -20.16
CA GLY A 255 10.28 -9.31 -19.45
C GLY A 255 9.69 -8.10 -20.19
N ASP A 256 10.49 -7.45 -21.03
CA ASP A 256 10.06 -6.37 -21.94
C ASP A 256 8.97 -6.78 -22.96
N SER A 257 8.80 -8.07 -23.21
CA SER A 257 7.83 -8.57 -24.20
C SER A 257 6.41 -8.74 -23.66
N VAL A 258 6.23 -8.66 -22.33
CA VAL A 258 4.96 -8.87 -21.66
C VAL A 258 4.64 -7.65 -20.80
N THR A 259 3.40 -7.17 -20.87
CA THR A 259 2.92 -6.02 -20.10
C THR A 259 1.91 -6.49 -19.07
N ILE A 260 2.00 -5.97 -17.84
CA ILE A 260 1.03 -6.22 -16.79
C ILE A 260 -0.26 -5.46 -17.09
N THR A 261 -1.39 -6.17 -17.08
CA THR A 261 -2.70 -5.62 -17.44
C THR A 261 -3.53 -5.25 -16.20
N SER A 262 -4.46 -4.30 -16.35
CA SER A 262 -5.39 -3.96 -15.27
C SER A 262 -6.18 -5.18 -14.80
N ALA A 263 -6.64 -6.02 -15.73
CA ALA A 263 -7.40 -7.23 -15.41
C ALA A 263 -6.62 -8.24 -14.55
N GLN A 264 -5.31 -8.39 -14.76
CA GLN A 264 -4.47 -9.24 -13.90
C GLN A 264 -4.34 -8.66 -12.49
N ILE A 265 -4.16 -7.34 -12.38
CA ILE A 265 -4.09 -6.67 -11.08
C ILE A 265 -5.43 -6.72 -10.35
N ASP A 266 -6.54 -6.47 -11.03
CA ASP A 266 -7.89 -6.55 -10.44
C ASP A 266 -8.17 -7.96 -9.91
N GLN A 267 -7.74 -9.02 -10.61
CA GLN A 267 -7.86 -10.40 -10.14
C GLN A 267 -7.01 -10.65 -8.89
N ALA A 268 -5.76 -10.18 -8.86
CA ALA A 268 -4.88 -10.30 -7.72
C ALA A 268 -5.43 -9.56 -6.49
N GLU A 269 -5.88 -8.32 -6.66
CA GLU A 269 -6.49 -7.50 -5.61
C GLU A 269 -7.77 -8.14 -5.07
N ALA A 270 -8.64 -8.64 -5.94
CA ALA A 270 -9.85 -9.35 -5.53
C ALA A 270 -9.56 -10.66 -4.77
N PHE A 271 -8.51 -11.39 -5.15
CA PHE A 271 -8.08 -12.60 -4.43
C PHE A 271 -7.53 -12.24 -3.05
N LEU A 272 -6.70 -11.21 -2.94
CA LEU A 272 -6.14 -10.75 -1.67
C LEU A 272 -7.22 -10.20 -0.74
N ASP A 273 -8.23 -9.50 -1.27
CA ASP A 273 -9.39 -9.04 -0.49
C ASP A 273 -10.18 -10.21 0.10
N ALA A 274 -10.45 -11.24 -0.71
CA ALA A 274 -11.14 -12.45 -0.24
C ALA A 274 -10.31 -13.22 0.79
N LEU A 275 -8.99 -13.35 0.58
CA LEU A 275 -8.08 -13.98 1.53
C LEU A 275 -8.03 -13.21 2.87
N VAL A 276 -8.03 -11.88 2.83
CA VAL A 276 -8.11 -11.01 4.01
C VAL A 276 -9.44 -11.16 4.76
N ALA A 277 -10.55 -11.31 4.03
CA ALA A 277 -11.86 -11.54 4.63
C ALA A 277 -11.91 -12.86 5.42
N GLU A 278 -11.33 -13.92 4.86
CA GLU A 278 -11.26 -15.25 5.48
C GLU A 278 -10.23 -15.33 6.63
N ALA A 279 -9.09 -14.65 6.52
CA ALA A 279 -8.05 -14.62 7.55
C ALA A 279 -8.48 -13.89 8.85
N GLY A 280 -9.62 -13.18 8.85
CA GLY A 280 -10.23 -12.64 10.05
C GLY A 280 -9.41 -11.57 10.75
N ARG A 281 -8.83 -11.86 11.93
CA ARG A 281 -7.97 -10.93 12.70
C ARG A 281 -6.53 -11.44 12.86
N GLY A 282 -6.11 -12.40 12.02
CA GLY A 282 -4.80 -13.05 12.08
C GLY A 282 -3.63 -12.18 11.59
N SER A 283 -2.40 -12.64 11.83
CA SER A 283 -1.17 -11.99 11.35
C SER A 283 -1.13 -11.93 9.82
N LEU A 284 -1.59 -12.99 9.12
CA LEU A 284 -1.67 -13.02 7.65
C LEU A 284 -2.42 -11.82 7.08
N ARG A 285 -3.60 -11.50 7.64
CA ARG A 285 -4.39 -10.34 7.20
C ARG A 285 -3.59 -9.05 7.30
N ASN A 286 -2.93 -8.83 8.42
CA ASN A 286 -2.18 -7.60 8.66
C ASN A 286 -0.99 -7.50 7.73
N THR A 287 -0.29 -8.61 7.51
CA THR A 287 0.82 -8.71 6.57
C THR A 287 0.35 -8.41 5.14
N ILE A 288 -0.75 -8.99 4.65
CA ILE A 288 -1.29 -8.69 3.31
C ILE A 288 -1.60 -7.20 3.17
N ILE A 289 -2.24 -6.61 4.19
CA ILE A 289 -2.57 -5.18 4.18
C ILE A 289 -1.29 -4.33 4.13
N GLN A 290 -0.29 -4.63 4.95
CA GLN A 290 0.99 -3.92 4.98
C GLN A 290 1.72 -4.03 3.64
N GLU A 291 1.73 -5.21 3.02
CA GLU A 291 2.34 -5.41 1.70
C GLU A 291 1.66 -4.59 0.61
N ARG A 292 0.33 -4.55 0.59
CA ARG A 292 -0.43 -3.75 -0.39
C ARG A 292 -0.24 -2.24 -0.20
N TYR A 293 0.03 -1.78 1.02
CA TYR A 293 0.43 -0.39 1.24
C TYR A 293 1.86 -0.11 0.79
N ARG A 294 2.77 -1.05 1.04
CA ARG A 294 4.19 -0.90 0.72
C ARG A 294 4.43 -0.95 -0.79
N LEU A 295 3.66 -1.76 -1.49
CA LEU A 295 3.73 -1.93 -2.93
C LEU A 295 2.31 -2.03 -3.51
N PRO A 296 1.68 -0.89 -3.85
CA PRO A 296 0.35 -0.88 -4.44
C PRO A 296 0.39 -1.48 -5.85
N LEU A 297 -0.33 -2.58 -6.07
CA LEU A 297 -0.24 -3.36 -7.32
C LEU A 297 -0.80 -2.61 -8.53
N GLU A 298 -1.70 -1.64 -8.32
CA GLU A 298 -2.24 -0.78 -9.37
C GLU A 298 -1.17 0.03 -10.09
N MET A 299 -0.03 0.29 -9.42
CA MET A 299 1.10 0.99 -10.03
C MET A 299 1.80 0.16 -11.11
N LEU A 300 1.64 -1.17 -11.10
CA LEU A 300 2.25 -2.07 -12.07
C LEU A 300 1.49 -2.08 -13.41
N VAL A 301 0.26 -1.57 -13.44
CA VAL A 301 -0.59 -1.62 -14.64
C VAL A 301 0.05 -0.83 -15.78
N GLY A 302 0.28 -1.51 -16.90
CA GLY A 302 0.89 -0.92 -18.10
C GLY A 302 2.42 -0.97 -18.12
N MET A 303 3.08 -1.41 -17.05
CA MET A 303 4.53 -1.68 -17.03
C MET A 303 4.84 -2.98 -17.76
N THR A 304 6.01 -3.07 -18.39
CA THR A 304 6.59 -4.36 -18.77
C THR A 304 6.93 -5.17 -17.52
N VAL A 305 7.15 -6.48 -17.66
CA VAL A 305 7.52 -7.32 -16.52
C VAL A 305 8.88 -6.90 -15.95
N ASP A 306 9.82 -6.46 -16.78
CA ASP A 306 11.12 -5.96 -16.33
C ASP A 306 10.98 -4.64 -15.56
N GLU A 307 10.17 -3.70 -16.06
CA GLU A 307 9.84 -2.45 -15.36
C GLU A 307 9.15 -2.71 -14.01
N ALA A 308 8.20 -3.65 -13.99
CA ALA A 308 7.51 -4.05 -12.76
C ALA A 308 8.47 -4.72 -11.77
N TRP A 309 9.38 -5.56 -12.23
CA TRP A 309 10.37 -6.21 -11.37
C TRP A 309 11.41 -5.22 -10.83
N ASP A 310 11.79 -4.23 -11.63
CA ASP A 310 12.60 -3.08 -11.20
C ASP A 310 11.91 -2.23 -10.13
N PHE A 311 10.62 -1.97 -10.31
CA PHE A 311 9.78 -1.29 -9.32
C PHE A 311 9.75 -2.07 -8.00
N ILE A 312 9.52 -3.40 -8.08
CA ILE A 312 9.47 -4.28 -6.91
C ILE A 312 10.81 -4.33 -6.17
N ARG A 313 11.94 -4.35 -6.88
CA ARG A 313 13.29 -4.46 -6.28
C ARG A 313 13.80 -3.20 -5.59
N GLY A 314 13.09 -2.07 -5.71
CA GLY A 314 13.33 -0.85 -4.93
C GLY A 314 14.28 0.16 -5.57
N TYR A 315 13.81 1.39 -5.68
CA TYR A 315 14.54 2.58 -6.13
C TYR A 315 15.80 2.87 -5.32
N LYS A 316 16.78 3.53 -5.94
CA LYS A 316 18.06 3.87 -5.32
C LYS A 316 18.08 5.32 -4.85
N PHE A 317 18.37 5.54 -3.57
CA PHE A 317 18.65 6.87 -3.05
C PHE A 317 20.15 7.20 -3.15
N VAL A 318 20.46 8.41 -3.64
CA VAL A 318 21.85 8.88 -3.80
C VAL A 318 22.02 10.30 -3.26
N TRP A 319 22.79 10.46 -2.19
CA TRP A 319 23.25 11.78 -1.73
C TRP A 319 24.17 12.43 -2.77
N ARG A 320 24.10 13.76 -2.88
CA ARG A 320 24.95 14.56 -3.78
C ARG A 320 25.80 15.54 -2.96
N PRO A 321 26.94 16.00 -3.52
CA PRO A 321 27.76 17.00 -2.85
C PRO A 321 26.94 18.19 -2.35
N PRO A 322 27.18 18.64 -1.11
CA PRO A 322 28.31 18.28 -0.25
C PRO A 322 28.03 17.13 0.74
N LEU A 323 26.88 16.45 0.65
CA LEU A 323 26.42 15.43 1.60
C LEU A 323 26.71 13.98 1.16
N ASP A 324 27.42 13.78 0.04
CA ASP A 324 27.67 12.49 -0.60
C ASP A 324 28.72 11.61 0.08
N SER A 325 29.44 12.13 1.08
CA SER A 325 30.35 11.33 1.92
C SER A 325 29.58 10.37 2.83
N SER A 326 30.24 9.35 3.38
CA SER A 326 29.71 8.55 4.50
C SER A 326 29.85 9.25 5.85
N ASP A 327 30.82 10.16 5.98
CA ASP A 327 31.12 10.83 7.25
C ASP A 327 30.04 11.86 7.61
N PRO A 328 29.85 12.18 8.90
CA PRO A 328 29.04 13.33 9.31
C PRO A 328 29.47 14.61 8.58
N TYR A 329 28.48 15.43 8.20
CA TYR A 329 28.76 16.70 7.55
C TYR A 329 28.99 17.79 8.60
N GLU A 330 30.22 18.28 8.69
CA GLU A 330 30.60 19.36 9.61
C GLU A 330 30.27 20.73 9.02
N ALA A 331 29.57 21.57 9.78
CA ALA A 331 29.22 22.94 9.39
C ALA A 331 29.19 23.88 10.60
N HIS A 332 29.20 25.18 10.35
CA HIS A 332 29.06 26.18 11.40
C HIS A 332 27.61 26.67 11.48
N THR A 333 27.20 27.05 12.68
CA THR A 333 25.90 27.68 12.92
C THR A 333 25.79 28.99 12.11
N GLY A 334 24.61 29.25 11.54
CA GLY A 334 24.39 30.41 10.67
C GLY A 334 24.82 30.24 9.21
N GLN A 335 25.35 29.09 8.82
CA GLN A 335 25.60 28.75 7.42
C GLN A 335 24.33 28.28 6.70
N THR A 336 24.38 28.25 5.37
CA THR A 336 23.36 27.59 4.56
C THR A 336 23.96 26.32 3.96
N ILE A 337 23.37 25.18 4.28
CA ILE A 337 23.81 23.87 3.79
C ILE A 337 22.94 23.49 2.58
N PRO A 338 23.51 23.32 1.38
CA PRO A 338 22.75 22.86 0.23
C PRO A 338 22.50 21.35 0.33
N VAL A 339 21.30 20.96 0.73
CA VAL A 339 20.84 19.57 0.77
C VAL A 339 20.49 19.13 -0.65
N LYS A 340 21.23 18.17 -1.20
CA LYS A 340 21.07 17.69 -2.58
C LYS A 340 21.10 16.17 -2.64
N PHE A 341 20.18 15.58 -3.38
CA PHE A 341 20.06 14.13 -3.55
C PHE A 341 19.31 13.76 -4.83
N ARG A 342 19.31 12.47 -5.16
CA ARG A 342 18.54 11.87 -6.25
C ARG A 342 17.81 10.64 -5.71
N ILE A 343 16.60 10.44 -6.21
CA ILE A 343 15.91 9.16 -6.16
C ILE A 343 15.96 8.65 -7.60
N GLU A 344 16.62 7.52 -7.77
CA GLU A 344 16.95 6.96 -9.09
C GLU A 344 16.14 5.69 -9.34
N ASP A 345 15.62 5.56 -10.56
CA ASP A 345 15.22 4.25 -11.08
C ASP A 345 16.46 3.33 -11.24
N PRO A 346 16.28 2.03 -11.48
CA PRO A 346 17.41 1.12 -11.68
C PRO A 346 18.31 1.48 -12.87
N ASN A 347 17.81 2.28 -13.82
CA ASN A 347 18.54 2.81 -14.97
C ASN A 347 19.33 4.10 -14.66
N GLY A 348 19.24 4.61 -13.43
CA GLY A 348 19.92 5.82 -12.97
C GLY A 348 19.22 7.13 -13.36
N ASN A 349 17.99 7.09 -13.89
CA ASN A 349 17.22 8.30 -14.20
C ASN A 349 16.61 8.88 -12.93
N LEU A 350 16.50 10.22 -12.87
CA LEU A 350 15.84 10.87 -11.76
C LEU A 350 14.34 10.62 -11.82
N ILE A 351 13.79 10.04 -10.75
CA ILE A 351 12.36 10.01 -10.50
C ILE A 351 11.90 11.37 -9.95
N GLN A 352 10.81 11.91 -10.49
CA GLN A 352 10.15 13.10 -9.96
C GLN A 352 9.01 12.68 -9.04
N ASP A 353 9.20 12.92 -7.75
CA ASP A 353 8.29 12.58 -6.67
C ASP A 353 7.95 13.85 -5.89
N ASN A 354 6.70 14.27 -5.96
CA ASN A 354 6.22 15.48 -5.30
C ASN A 354 5.86 15.25 -3.81
N SER A 355 5.93 14.02 -3.30
CA SER A 355 5.71 13.72 -1.88
C SER A 355 6.98 13.84 -1.03
N VAL A 356 8.13 14.15 -1.65
CA VAL A 356 9.41 14.28 -0.96
C VAL A 356 9.35 15.29 0.18
N THR A 357 9.74 14.84 1.37
CA THR A 357 9.89 15.67 2.56
C THR A 357 11.26 15.46 3.22
N VAL A 358 11.82 16.56 3.74
CA VAL A 358 13.05 16.61 4.53
C VAL A 358 12.69 16.87 5.99
N TRP A 359 13.23 16.05 6.89
CA TRP A 359 13.07 16.22 8.34
C TRP A 359 14.41 16.54 8.97
N ILE A 360 14.39 17.34 10.03
CA ILE A 360 15.57 17.64 10.84
C ILE A 360 15.27 17.21 12.27
N ARG A 361 16.12 16.34 12.81
CA ARG A 361 15.97 15.78 14.16
C ARG A 361 17.28 15.92 14.93
N GLU A 362 17.23 16.38 16.18
CA GLU A 362 18.43 16.39 17.04
C GLU A 362 18.86 14.96 17.44
N VAL A 363 20.16 14.65 17.38
CA VAL A 363 20.66 13.32 17.75
C VAL A 363 20.52 13.09 19.26
N GLY A 364 20.08 11.89 19.65
CA GLY A 364 19.89 11.52 21.06
C GLY A 364 18.49 11.82 21.60
N THR A 365 17.61 12.37 20.77
CA THR A 365 16.19 12.56 21.06
C THR A 365 15.35 11.45 20.40
N THR A 366 14.16 11.18 20.95
CA THR A 366 13.23 10.16 20.41
C THR A 366 11.85 10.76 20.14
N GLY A 367 11.20 10.27 19.08
CA GLY A 367 9.87 10.75 18.64
C GLY A 367 9.88 12.23 18.25
N LEU A 368 8.74 12.90 18.45
CA LEU A 368 8.55 14.32 18.07
C LEU A 368 9.34 15.31 18.94
N ASN A 369 9.86 14.89 20.09
CA ASN A 369 10.61 15.77 20.99
C ASN A 369 11.93 16.27 20.40
N GLY A 370 12.42 15.57 19.38
CA GLY A 370 13.62 15.93 18.63
C GLY A 370 13.40 16.64 17.32
N LEU A 371 12.15 16.69 16.85
CA LEU A 371 11.81 17.15 15.52
C LEU A 371 11.81 18.68 15.49
N ILE A 372 12.69 19.24 14.66
CA ILE A 372 12.87 20.69 14.54
C ILE A 372 12.03 21.25 13.40
N GLY A 373 11.86 20.48 12.33
CA GLY A 373 11.04 20.89 11.20
C GLY A 373 10.86 19.80 10.14
N ILE A 374 9.81 20.00 9.33
CA ILE A 374 9.50 19.21 8.14
C ILE A 374 9.37 20.19 6.98
N VAL A 375 10.02 19.87 5.86
CA VAL A 375 10.03 20.70 4.66
C VAL A 375 9.64 19.85 3.47
N GLY A 376 8.54 20.20 2.79
CA GLY A 376 8.08 19.54 1.58
C GLY A 376 8.58 20.19 0.29
N VAL A 377 8.03 19.76 -0.84
CA VAL A 377 8.35 20.31 -2.17
C VAL A 377 7.90 21.77 -2.31
N ALA A 378 8.72 22.59 -2.96
CA ALA A 378 8.45 24.00 -3.23
C ALA A 378 9.07 24.49 -4.55
N ASP A 379 8.65 25.67 -5.01
CA ASP A 379 9.11 26.27 -6.27
C ASP A 379 10.58 26.74 -6.23
N ASN A 380 11.12 26.98 -5.03
CA ASN A 380 12.50 27.42 -4.83
C ASN A 380 13.17 26.76 -3.61
N PRO A 381 14.50 26.56 -3.65
CA PRO A 381 15.21 25.79 -2.65
C PRO A 381 15.28 26.45 -1.27
N ASN A 382 14.97 27.75 -1.13
CA ASN A 382 14.96 28.43 0.18
C ASN A 382 13.63 28.24 0.91
N GLU A 383 12.55 27.94 0.18
CA GLU A 383 11.21 27.70 0.75
C GLU A 383 10.93 26.21 0.94
N GLY A 384 11.58 25.34 0.16
CA GLY A 384 11.45 23.90 0.32
C GLY A 384 12.27 23.09 -0.67
N VAL A 385 11.89 21.84 -0.88
CA VAL A 385 12.60 20.93 -1.80
C VAL A 385 12.21 21.28 -3.23
N LYS A 386 13.15 21.84 -4.00
CA LYS A 386 12.96 22.08 -5.43
C LYS A 386 13.48 20.90 -6.24
N ILE A 387 12.67 20.42 -7.19
CA ILE A 387 13.10 19.47 -8.21
C ILE A 387 13.60 20.27 -9.43
N SER A 388 14.91 20.23 -9.68
CA SER A 388 15.49 20.91 -10.85
C SER A 388 16.90 20.41 -11.15
N ASN A 389 17.38 20.63 -12.38
CA ASN A 389 18.74 20.25 -12.78
C ASN A 389 19.07 18.77 -12.51
N ASN A 390 18.09 17.89 -12.73
CA ASN A 390 18.25 16.44 -12.55
C ASN A 390 18.60 16.04 -11.09
N GLN A 391 18.08 16.76 -10.09
CA GLN A 391 18.19 16.42 -8.67
C GLN A 391 17.11 17.12 -7.83
N TYR A 392 16.99 16.69 -6.58
CA TYR A 392 16.30 17.43 -5.52
C TYR A 392 17.28 18.40 -4.86
N HIS A 393 16.82 19.60 -4.50
CA HIS A 393 17.63 20.61 -3.82
C HIS A 393 16.80 21.42 -2.82
N PHE A 394 17.26 21.43 -1.56
CA PHE A 394 16.79 22.30 -0.48
C PHE A 394 17.98 23.05 0.14
N ASN A 395 17.81 24.32 0.50
CA ASN A 395 18.79 25.13 1.21
C ASN A 395 18.44 25.17 2.70
N LEU A 396 19.13 24.36 3.49
CA LEU A 396 18.96 24.32 4.93
C LEU A 396 19.67 25.53 5.56
N HIS A 397 18.89 26.46 6.10
CA HIS A 397 19.40 27.58 6.89
C HIS A 397 19.63 27.14 8.35
N THR A 398 20.87 27.22 8.83
CA THR A 398 21.22 26.77 10.19
C THR A 398 21.25 27.90 11.22
N GLY A 399 20.75 29.10 10.87
CA GLY A 399 20.77 30.27 11.77
C GLY A 399 19.90 30.12 13.02
N ASP A 400 18.85 29.31 12.93
CA ASP A 400 17.93 29.05 14.05
C ASP A 400 18.26 27.73 14.78
N LEU A 401 19.34 27.04 14.39
CA LEU A 401 19.79 25.79 15.00
C LEU A 401 20.90 26.09 16.01
N ALA A 402 20.85 25.46 17.18
CA ALA A 402 21.96 25.52 18.13
C ALA A 402 23.15 24.66 17.64
N PRO A 403 24.39 24.90 18.11
CA PRO A 403 25.47 23.94 17.96
C PRO A 403 25.05 22.58 18.52
N GLY A 404 25.31 21.50 17.79
CA GLY A 404 24.79 20.18 18.11
C GLY A 404 24.92 19.20 16.94
N THR A 405 24.46 17.97 17.16
CA THR A 405 24.44 16.93 16.11
C THR A 405 22.99 16.67 15.71
N TYR A 406 22.72 16.59 14.41
CA TYR A 406 21.39 16.45 13.83
C TYR A 406 21.35 15.33 12.80
N TYR A 407 20.23 14.61 12.74
CA TYR A 407 19.82 13.80 11.60
C TYR A 407 19.06 14.66 10.60
N LEU A 408 19.49 14.61 9.35
CA LEU A 408 18.73 15.02 8.19
C LEU A 408 18.13 13.76 7.57
N VAL A 409 16.81 13.71 7.45
CA VAL A 409 16.08 12.52 7.01
C VAL A 409 15.29 12.85 5.75
N ILE A 410 15.37 12.00 4.73
CA ILE A 410 14.50 12.11 3.54
C ILE A 410 13.46 11.00 3.55
N SER A 411 12.21 11.39 3.30
CA SER A 411 11.12 10.46 3.01
C SER A 411 10.41 10.85 1.71
N ALA A 412 9.92 9.85 0.98
CA ALA A 412 9.22 10.01 -0.29
C ALA A 412 8.38 8.75 -0.55
N ASN A 413 7.36 8.83 -1.41
CA ASN A 413 6.56 7.66 -1.77
C ASN A 413 7.36 6.70 -2.67
N SER A 414 8.33 7.24 -3.41
CA SER A 414 9.27 6.47 -4.23
C SER A 414 10.39 5.82 -3.41
N LEU A 415 10.39 5.97 -2.09
CA LEU A 415 11.33 5.28 -1.19
C LEU A 415 10.55 4.24 -0.36
N PRO A 416 11.11 3.04 -0.13
CA PRO A 416 10.46 2.05 0.72
C PRO A 416 10.22 2.60 2.13
N ALA A 417 9.01 2.41 2.65
CA ALA A 417 8.69 2.80 4.03
C ALA A 417 9.62 2.09 5.03
N GLY A 418 10.24 2.85 5.94
CA GLY A 418 11.22 2.35 6.91
C GLY A 418 12.68 2.34 6.44
N ILE A 419 12.94 2.68 5.17
CA ILE A 419 14.28 3.03 4.68
C ILE A 419 14.36 4.54 4.56
N GLU A 420 14.68 5.18 5.69
CA GLU A 420 15.00 6.60 5.74
C GLU A 420 16.42 6.81 5.20
N ALA A 421 16.56 7.67 4.18
CA ALA A 421 17.88 8.15 3.80
C ALA A 421 18.33 9.20 4.81
N GLU A 422 19.12 8.76 5.78
CA GLU A 422 19.62 9.62 6.85
C GLU A 422 21.02 10.17 6.53
N LYS A 423 21.27 11.40 6.99
CA LYS A 423 22.59 12.01 6.99
C LYS A 423 22.82 12.75 8.30
N ILE A 424 23.95 12.48 8.95
CA ILE A 424 24.33 13.20 10.17
C ILE A 424 24.98 14.53 9.79
N ILE A 425 24.56 15.61 10.43
CA ILE A 425 25.15 16.94 10.34
C ILE A 425 25.61 17.34 11.75
N VAL A 426 26.83 17.85 11.85
CA VAL A 426 27.40 18.37 13.09
C VAL A 426 27.56 19.88 12.93
N LEU A 427 26.91 20.64 13.80
CA LEU A 427 26.98 22.10 13.85
C LEU A 427 27.86 22.54 15.01
N THR A 428 28.88 23.35 14.69
CA THR A 428 29.72 24.04 15.67
C THR A 428 29.43 25.54 15.69
N ASP A 429 29.93 26.24 16.70
CA ASP A 429 29.90 27.71 16.76
C ASP A 429 30.64 28.38 15.59
#